data_AF-A0A7R8D4N2-F1
#
_entry.id   AF-A0A7R8D4N2-F1
#
_cell.length_a   1.000
_cell.length_b   1.000
_cell.length_c   1.000
_cell.angle_alpha   90.00
_cell.angle_beta   90.00
_cell.angle_gamma   90.00
#
_symmetry.space_group_name_H-M   'P 1'
#
loop_
_entity.id
_entity.type
_entity.pdbx_description
1 polymer ?
#
loop_
_entity_poly.entity_id
_entity_poly.type
_entity_poly.pdbx_seq_one_letter_code
_entity_poly.pdbx_strand_id
1 'polypeptide(L)'
;MLKCSKKVREIRSTLIQYLVELNKTWNRSICDKFDQMATKLGEIPEETSVLVQLQRYLKISITETTPELMKRIKMASQRVLFLLDYTIFPTEDIQLNTRVFQWPQDMAAVFELAKKRTGHKRDQIEEILRDEIDRFEDNLKQTKKELDVFIKKDPPVLTMEEMKTSVGVVERLEKTICRGKG
;
A
#
# COMPACT_ATOMS: atom_id res chain seq x y z
N MET A 1 59.60 -32.06 5.35
CA MET A 1 58.80 -31.32 4.35
C MET A 1 57.38 -31.87 4.15
N LEU A 2 57.14 -33.18 4.02
CA LEU A 2 55.79 -33.74 3.74
C LEU A 2 54.68 -33.44 4.78
N LYS A 3 54.97 -33.42 6.09
CA LYS A 3 53.98 -33.10 7.14
C LYS A 3 53.46 -31.66 7.06
N CYS A 4 54.32 -30.70 6.74
CA CYS A 4 53.95 -29.29 6.59
C CYS A 4 53.00 -29.09 5.39
N SER A 5 53.29 -29.75 4.27
CA SER A 5 52.44 -29.72 3.07
C SER A 5 51.04 -30.28 3.31
N LYS A 6 50.90 -31.37 4.09
CA LYS A 6 49.58 -31.93 4.43
C LYS A 6 48.75 -30.97 5.30
N LYS A 7 49.35 -30.40 6.35
CA LYS A 7 48.66 -29.48 7.26
C LYS A 7 48.23 -28.18 6.57
N VAL A 8 49.06 -27.65 5.66
CA VAL A 8 48.70 -26.49 4.83
C VAL A 8 47.50 -26.79 3.93
N ARG A 9 47.43 -27.98 3.32
CA ARG A 9 46.28 -28.40 2.51
C ARG A 9 45.00 -28.53 3.34
N GLU A 10 45.08 -29.09 4.55
CA GLU A 10 43.94 -29.21 5.47
C GLU A 10 43.41 -27.84 5.86
N ILE A 11 44.27 -26.93 6.30
CA ILE A 11 43.89 -25.55 6.65
C ILE A 11 43.23 -24.84 5.48
N ARG A 12 43.82 -24.96 4.28
CA ARG A 12 43.24 -24.37 3.06
C ARG A 12 41.86 -24.94 2.78
N SER A 13 41.69 -26.26 2.87
CA SER A 13 40.39 -26.90 2.64
C SER A 13 39.33 -26.40 3.62
N THR A 14 39.67 -26.32 4.92
CA THR A 14 38.77 -25.80 5.96
C THR A 14 38.39 -24.35 5.70
N LEU A 15 39.36 -23.52 5.31
CA LEU A 15 39.12 -22.11 5.00
C LEU A 15 38.19 -21.95 3.78
N ILE A 16 38.44 -22.69 2.70
CA ILE A 16 37.60 -22.64 1.50
C ILE A 16 36.18 -23.08 1.81
N GLN A 17 36.01 -24.17 2.56
CA GLN A 17 34.69 -24.65 2.98
C GLN A 17 33.95 -23.60 3.81
N TYR A 18 34.64 -22.96 4.76
CA TYR A 18 34.07 -21.86 5.54
C TYR A 18 33.61 -20.68 4.66
N LEU A 19 34.43 -20.28 3.69
CA LEU A 19 34.09 -19.19 2.77
C LEU A 19 32.91 -19.54 1.85
N VAL A 20 32.79 -20.80 1.42
CA VAL A 20 31.64 -21.31 0.65
C VAL A 20 30.35 -21.20 1.47
N GLU A 21 30.34 -21.69 2.71
CA GLU A 21 29.16 -21.62 3.58
C GLU A 21 28.77 -20.17 3.93
N LEU A 22 29.78 -19.31 4.14
CA LEU A 22 29.54 -17.90 4.37
C LEU A 22 28.94 -17.21 3.15
N ASN A 23 29.48 -17.50 1.95
CA ASN A 23 28.93 -16.98 0.70
C ASN A 23 27.49 -17.48 0.47
N LYS A 24 27.21 -18.75 0.75
CA LYS A 24 25.88 -19.35 0.68
C LYS A 24 24.89 -18.63 1.60
N THR A 25 25.29 -18.35 2.83
CA THR A 25 24.48 -17.61 3.81
C THR A 25 24.16 -16.20 3.33
N TRP A 26 25.15 -15.48 2.80
CA TRP A 26 24.93 -14.14 2.26
C TRP A 26 24.03 -14.15 1.02
N ASN A 27 24.19 -15.13 0.15
CA ASN A 27 23.37 -15.29 -1.06
C ASN A 27 21.91 -15.61 -0.71
N ARG A 28 21.66 -16.48 0.29
CA ARG A 28 20.31 -16.70 0.82
C ARG A 28 19.69 -15.42 1.34
N SER A 29 20.43 -14.64 2.14
CA SER A 29 19.93 -13.34 2.63
C SER A 29 19.57 -12.34 1.52
N ILE A 30 20.24 -12.39 0.36
CA ILE A 30 19.86 -11.58 -0.81
C ILE A 30 18.52 -12.06 -1.37
N CYS A 31 18.39 -13.38 -1.63
CA CYS A 31 17.14 -13.98 -2.10
C CYS A 31 15.97 -13.67 -1.17
N ASP A 32 16.14 -13.89 0.15
CA ASP A 32 15.10 -13.66 1.14
C ASP A 32 14.58 -12.23 1.13
N LYS A 33 15.45 -11.25 0.85
CA LYS A 33 15.03 -9.84 0.73
C LYS A 33 14.25 -9.55 -0.54
N PHE A 34 14.64 -10.13 -1.67
CA PHE A 34 13.84 -10.03 -2.88
C PHE A 34 12.49 -10.74 -2.73
N ASP A 35 12.44 -11.92 -2.10
CA ASP A 35 11.20 -12.64 -1.82
C ASP A 35 10.25 -11.82 -0.92
N GLN A 36 10.78 -11.20 0.14
CA GLN A 36 10.01 -10.31 1.00
C GLN A 36 9.44 -9.11 0.23
N MET A 37 10.26 -8.48 -0.63
CA MET A 37 9.82 -7.38 -1.48
C MET A 37 8.73 -7.83 -2.45
N ALA A 38 8.93 -8.97 -3.12
CA ALA A 38 7.97 -9.51 -4.08
C ALA A 38 6.63 -9.85 -3.41
N THR A 39 6.67 -10.45 -2.22
CA THR A 39 5.48 -10.75 -1.42
C THR A 39 4.74 -9.47 -1.05
N LYS A 40 5.43 -8.48 -0.47
CA LYS A 40 4.83 -7.22 -0.07
C LYS A 40 4.25 -6.46 -1.26
N LEU A 41 4.97 -6.41 -2.36
CA LEU A 41 4.54 -5.80 -3.62
C LEU A 41 3.54 -6.64 -4.39
N GLY A 42 3.22 -7.86 -3.94
CA GLY A 42 2.14 -8.68 -4.44
C GLY A 42 0.78 -8.34 -3.83
N GLU A 43 0.76 -7.67 -2.67
CA GLU A 43 -0.47 -7.38 -1.92
C GLU A 43 -1.47 -6.51 -2.69
N ILE A 44 -2.76 -6.82 -2.57
CA ILE A 44 -3.86 -6.05 -3.16
C ILE A 44 -4.35 -5.06 -2.09
N PRO A 45 -4.19 -3.75 -2.28
CA PRO A 45 -4.66 -2.78 -1.29
C PRO A 45 -6.19 -2.61 -1.41
N GLU A 46 -6.90 -2.94 -0.33
CA GLU A 46 -8.34 -2.70 -0.20
C GLU A 46 -8.64 -1.33 0.40
N GLU A 47 -7.84 -0.90 1.37
CA GLU A 47 -7.96 0.39 2.04
C GLU A 47 -7.00 1.44 1.48
N THR A 48 -7.40 2.72 1.53
CA THR A 48 -6.55 3.87 1.13
C THR A 48 -5.26 3.93 1.95
N SER A 49 -5.34 3.62 3.25
CA SER A 49 -4.18 3.58 4.16
C SER A 49 -3.12 2.58 3.66
N VAL A 50 -3.54 1.39 3.28
CA VAL A 50 -2.71 0.30 2.75
C VAL A 50 -2.18 0.66 1.38
N LEU A 51 -2.99 1.27 0.52
CA LEU A 51 -2.57 1.74 -0.80
C LEU A 51 -1.40 2.74 -0.70
N VAL A 52 -1.52 3.76 0.15
CA VAL A 52 -0.49 4.78 0.32
C VAL A 52 0.80 4.16 0.88
N GLN A 53 0.68 3.26 1.85
CA GLN A 53 1.84 2.53 2.38
C GLN A 53 2.53 1.68 1.31
N LEU A 54 1.75 0.98 0.48
CA LEU A 54 2.27 0.14 -0.60
C LEU A 54 2.95 0.98 -1.69
N GLN A 55 2.39 2.13 -2.05
CA GLN A 55 3.02 3.09 -2.99
C GLN A 55 4.35 3.63 -2.44
N ARG A 56 4.38 3.98 -1.15
CA ARG A 56 5.62 4.39 -0.49
C ARG A 56 6.66 3.27 -0.49
N TYR A 57 6.25 2.06 -0.16
CA TYR A 57 7.12 0.88 -0.14
C TYR A 57 7.68 0.58 -1.54
N LEU A 58 6.85 0.65 -2.58
CA LEU A 58 7.28 0.51 -3.98
C LEU A 58 8.34 1.54 -4.37
N LYS A 59 8.12 2.81 -4.01
CA LYS A 59 9.09 3.88 -4.27
C LYS A 59 10.45 3.58 -3.62
N ILE A 60 10.46 3.31 -2.31
CA ILE A 60 11.68 2.99 -1.55
C ILE A 60 12.38 1.74 -2.11
N SER A 61 11.59 0.72 -2.46
CA SER A 61 12.09 -0.53 -3.04
C SER A 61 12.88 -0.28 -4.33
N ILE A 62 12.39 0.61 -5.18
CA ILE A 62 13.04 0.97 -6.46
C ILE A 62 14.23 1.90 -6.23
N THR A 63 14.08 2.94 -5.41
CA THR A 63 15.07 4.02 -5.32
C THR A 63 16.23 3.73 -4.37
N GLU A 64 16.03 2.85 -3.38
CA GLU A 64 16.98 2.62 -2.30
C GLU A 64 17.32 1.14 -2.15
N THR A 65 16.30 0.29 -1.94
CA THR A 65 16.53 -1.12 -1.60
C THR A 65 17.14 -1.91 -2.76
N THR A 66 16.63 -1.75 -3.98
CA THR A 66 17.16 -2.46 -5.16
C THR A 66 18.60 -2.07 -5.47
N PRO A 67 18.98 -0.76 -5.52
CA PRO A 67 20.39 -0.38 -5.66
C PRO A 67 21.32 -1.01 -4.63
N GLU A 68 20.89 -1.12 -3.38
CA GLU A 68 21.70 -1.76 -2.34
C GLU A 68 21.84 -3.27 -2.56
N LEU A 69 20.75 -3.96 -2.92
CA LEU A 69 20.80 -5.38 -3.27
C LEU A 69 21.68 -5.64 -4.50
N MET A 70 21.69 -4.73 -5.49
CA MET A 70 22.56 -4.81 -6.66
C MET A 70 24.05 -4.76 -6.29
N LYS A 71 24.44 -3.92 -5.32
CA LYS A 71 25.82 -3.91 -4.80
C LYS A 71 26.17 -5.23 -4.14
N ARG A 72 25.26 -5.78 -3.33
CA ARG A 72 25.45 -7.10 -2.68
C ARG A 72 25.57 -8.23 -3.70
N ILE A 73 24.80 -8.19 -4.77
CA ILE A 73 24.90 -9.13 -5.91
C ILE A 73 26.26 -9.01 -6.59
N LYS A 74 26.76 -7.79 -6.83
CA LYS A 74 28.10 -7.57 -7.40
C LYS A 74 29.21 -8.13 -6.49
N MET A 75 29.07 -7.99 -5.18
CA MET A 75 30.00 -8.64 -4.25
C MET A 75 29.88 -10.16 -4.28
N ALA A 76 28.66 -10.70 -4.42
CA ALA A 76 28.44 -12.13 -4.57
C ALA A 76 29.13 -12.70 -5.82
N SER A 77 29.06 -12.01 -6.96
CA SER A 77 29.73 -12.46 -8.18
C SER A 77 31.25 -12.48 -8.02
N GLN A 78 31.84 -11.47 -7.37
CA GLN A 78 33.28 -11.45 -7.07
C GLN A 78 33.72 -12.61 -6.17
N ARG A 79 32.94 -12.91 -5.11
CA ARG A 79 33.22 -14.04 -4.22
C ARG A 79 33.11 -15.38 -4.94
N VAL A 80 32.07 -15.56 -5.74
CA VAL A 80 31.86 -16.79 -6.52
C VAL A 80 33.01 -16.99 -7.51
N LEU A 81 33.40 -15.93 -8.24
CA LEU A 81 34.53 -15.99 -9.17
C LEU A 81 35.82 -16.39 -8.46
N PHE A 82 36.13 -15.78 -7.31
CA PHE A 82 37.28 -16.17 -6.51
C PHE A 82 37.21 -17.63 -6.04
N LEU A 83 36.06 -18.09 -5.56
CA LEU A 83 35.92 -19.45 -5.03
C LEU A 83 36.02 -20.53 -6.12
N LEU A 84 35.64 -20.23 -7.35
CA LEU A 84 35.75 -21.16 -8.49
C LEU A 84 37.20 -21.58 -8.79
N ASP A 85 38.18 -20.75 -8.43
CA ASP A 85 39.60 -21.11 -8.57
C ASP A 85 40.07 -22.16 -7.56
N TYR A 86 39.29 -22.42 -6.50
CA TYR A 86 39.69 -23.26 -5.36
C TYR A 86 38.72 -24.38 -5.02
N THR A 87 37.49 -24.35 -5.52
CA THR A 87 36.48 -25.37 -5.28
C THR A 87 35.54 -25.56 -6.46
N ILE A 88 34.98 -26.76 -6.57
CA ILE A 88 33.85 -27.06 -7.45
C ILE A 88 32.58 -26.90 -6.63
N PHE A 89 31.65 -26.08 -7.11
CA PHE A 89 30.36 -25.90 -6.44
C PHE A 89 29.42 -27.07 -6.73
N PRO A 90 28.72 -27.59 -5.71
CA PRO A 90 27.61 -28.52 -5.95
C PRO A 90 26.49 -27.83 -6.71
N THR A 91 25.66 -28.62 -7.40
CA THR A 91 24.56 -28.11 -8.23
C THR A 91 23.62 -27.17 -7.47
N GLU A 92 23.32 -27.47 -6.20
CA GLU A 92 22.47 -26.64 -5.34
C GLU A 92 23.03 -25.21 -5.15
N ASP A 93 24.34 -25.09 -4.96
CA ASP A 93 24.99 -23.80 -4.76
C ASP A 93 25.09 -23.02 -6.07
N ILE A 94 25.28 -23.72 -7.20
CA ILE A 94 25.21 -23.11 -8.54
C ILE A 94 23.81 -22.55 -8.77
N GLN A 95 22.76 -23.33 -8.47
CA GLN A 95 21.37 -22.88 -8.60
C GLN A 95 21.09 -21.65 -7.73
N LEU A 96 21.58 -21.63 -6.49
CA LEU A 96 21.45 -20.46 -5.61
C LEU A 96 22.14 -19.23 -6.21
N ASN A 97 23.37 -19.38 -6.73
CA ASN A 97 24.10 -18.28 -7.37
C ASN A 97 23.33 -17.76 -8.60
N THR A 98 22.85 -18.66 -9.45
CA THR A 98 22.01 -18.30 -10.61
C THR A 98 20.77 -17.54 -10.17
N ARG A 99 20.08 -18.01 -9.12
CA ARG A 99 18.89 -17.35 -8.59
C ARG A 99 19.21 -15.92 -8.13
N VAL A 100 20.29 -15.72 -7.37
CA VAL A 100 20.77 -14.40 -6.93
C VAL A 100 21.01 -13.45 -8.11
N PHE A 101 21.56 -13.94 -9.21
CA PHE A 101 21.88 -13.11 -10.38
C PHE A 101 20.67 -12.80 -11.27
N GLN A 102 19.64 -13.65 -11.27
CA GLN A 102 18.41 -13.44 -12.03
C GLN A 102 17.40 -12.53 -11.32
N TRP A 103 17.43 -12.49 -9.99
CA TRP A 103 16.49 -11.71 -9.18
C TRP A 103 16.21 -10.27 -9.65
N PRO A 104 17.22 -9.46 -10.04
CA PRO A 104 16.97 -8.10 -10.51
C PRO A 104 16.04 -8.02 -11.72
N GLN A 105 16.18 -8.97 -12.66
CA GLN A 105 15.33 -9.05 -13.85
C GLN A 105 13.91 -9.43 -13.47
N ASP A 106 13.74 -10.45 -12.63
CA ASP A 106 12.42 -10.91 -12.20
C ASP A 106 11.68 -9.84 -11.39
N MET A 107 12.42 -9.11 -10.55
CA MET A 107 11.86 -8.04 -9.73
C MET A 107 11.34 -6.87 -10.56
N ALA A 108 11.91 -6.62 -11.75
CA ALA A 108 11.41 -5.57 -12.65
C ALA A 108 9.95 -5.82 -13.06
N ALA A 109 9.59 -7.07 -13.36
CA ALA A 109 8.20 -7.43 -13.69
C ALA A 109 7.26 -7.20 -12.50
N VAL A 110 7.71 -7.53 -11.29
CA VAL A 110 6.95 -7.29 -10.05
C VAL A 110 6.70 -5.80 -9.83
N PHE A 111 7.73 -4.96 -10.02
CA PHE A 111 7.60 -3.50 -9.87
C PHE A 111 6.59 -2.92 -10.86
N GLU A 112 6.63 -3.34 -12.12
CA GLU A 112 5.69 -2.85 -13.13
C GLU A 112 4.25 -3.25 -12.81
N LEU A 113 4.02 -4.49 -12.38
CA LEU A 113 2.70 -4.95 -11.96
C LEU A 113 2.20 -4.19 -10.73
N ALA A 114 3.05 -4.00 -9.70
CA ALA A 114 2.71 -3.26 -8.51
C ALA A 114 2.39 -1.78 -8.81
N LYS A 115 3.17 -1.15 -9.71
CA LYS A 115 2.95 0.24 -10.16
C LYS A 115 1.61 0.39 -10.87
N LYS A 116 1.31 -0.49 -11.82
CA LYS A 116 0.02 -0.48 -12.54
C LYS A 116 -1.15 -0.70 -11.60
N ARG A 117 -1.07 -1.71 -10.72
CA ARG A 117 -2.14 -2.04 -9.77
C ARG A 117 -2.43 -0.91 -8.79
N THR A 118 -1.38 -0.36 -8.17
CA THR A 118 -1.54 0.75 -7.21
C THR A 118 -1.96 2.05 -7.89
N GLY A 119 -1.52 2.30 -9.12
CA GLY A 119 -2.00 3.43 -9.92
C GLY A 119 -3.48 3.33 -10.20
N HIS A 120 -3.92 2.20 -10.76
CA HIS A 120 -5.33 1.97 -11.09
C HIS A 120 -6.25 2.08 -9.87
N LYS A 121 -5.87 1.47 -8.74
CA LYS A 121 -6.66 1.54 -7.51
C LYS A 121 -6.74 2.96 -6.95
N ARG A 122 -5.67 3.75 -7.06
CA ARG A 122 -5.68 5.17 -6.68
C ARG A 122 -6.66 5.94 -7.56
N ASP A 123 -6.57 5.78 -8.87
CA ASP A 123 -7.41 6.50 -9.82
C ASP A 123 -8.90 6.21 -9.57
N GLN A 124 -9.27 4.95 -9.28
CA GLN A 124 -10.64 4.57 -8.87
C GLN A 124 -11.10 5.28 -7.59
N ILE A 125 -10.25 5.33 -6.56
CA ILE A 125 -10.59 5.98 -5.28
C ILE A 125 -10.75 7.49 -5.49
N GLU A 126 -9.86 8.11 -6.26
CA GLU A 126 -9.93 9.54 -6.57
C GLU A 126 -11.19 9.90 -7.36
N GLU A 127 -11.63 9.04 -8.28
CA GLU A 127 -12.89 9.21 -9.02
C GLU A 127 -14.10 9.16 -8.08
N ILE A 128 -14.20 8.14 -7.23
CA ILE A 128 -15.27 8.02 -6.23
C ILE A 128 -15.34 9.25 -5.33
N LEU A 129 -14.18 9.72 -4.84
CA LEU A 129 -14.10 10.89 -3.97
C LEU A 129 -14.53 12.18 -4.69
N ARG A 130 -14.20 12.34 -5.97
CA ARG A 130 -14.67 13.48 -6.77
C ARG A 130 -16.19 13.47 -6.89
N ASP A 131 -16.77 12.32 -7.21
CA ASP A 131 -18.23 12.19 -7.32
C ASP A 131 -18.94 12.47 -5.98
N GLU A 132 -18.34 12.06 -4.86
CA GLU A 132 -18.85 12.38 -3.51
C GLU A 132 -18.81 13.87 -3.20
N ILE A 133 -17.72 14.55 -3.58
CA ILE A 133 -17.58 15.99 -3.43
C ILE A 133 -18.65 16.71 -4.25
N ASP A 134 -18.82 16.34 -5.53
CA ASP A 134 -19.82 16.96 -6.40
C ASP A 134 -21.24 16.80 -5.85
N ARG A 135 -21.59 15.60 -5.37
CA ARG A 135 -22.89 15.35 -4.70
C ARG A 135 -23.07 16.19 -3.44
N PHE A 136 -22.01 16.32 -2.64
CA PHE A 136 -22.07 17.12 -1.42
C PHE A 136 -22.26 18.61 -1.72
N GLU A 137 -21.58 19.13 -2.74
CA GLU A 137 -21.75 20.52 -3.20
C GLU A 137 -23.18 20.78 -3.69
N ASP A 138 -23.76 19.86 -4.44
CA ASP A 138 -25.13 20.02 -4.93
C ASP A 138 -26.16 19.97 -3.79
N ASN A 139 -25.97 19.09 -2.81
CA ASN A 139 -26.77 19.08 -1.59
C ASN A 139 -26.65 20.39 -0.81
N LEU A 140 -25.45 20.94 -0.67
CA LEU A 140 -25.25 22.25 -0.02
C LEU A 140 -25.96 23.39 -0.76
N LYS A 141 -25.88 23.42 -2.10
CA LYS A 141 -26.59 24.40 -2.93
C LYS A 141 -28.10 24.28 -2.73
N GLN A 142 -28.63 23.06 -2.67
CA GLN A 142 -30.06 22.82 -2.46
C GLN A 142 -30.52 23.24 -1.06
N THR A 143 -29.81 22.82 -0.01
CA THR A 143 -30.09 23.24 1.38
C THR A 143 -30.02 24.75 1.55
N LYS A 144 -29.05 25.42 0.89
CA LYS A 144 -28.98 26.88 0.88
C LYS A 144 -30.21 27.52 0.26
N LYS A 145 -30.68 27.02 -0.89
CA LYS A 145 -31.92 27.52 -1.52
C LYS A 145 -33.13 27.35 -0.60
N GLU A 146 -33.23 26.22 0.09
CA GLU A 146 -34.30 25.96 1.06
C GLU A 146 -34.23 26.91 2.25
N LEU A 147 -33.03 27.19 2.78
CA LEU A 147 -32.81 28.18 3.82
C LEU A 147 -33.18 29.60 3.36
N ASP A 148 -32.79 30.00 2.15
CA ASP A 148 -33.14 31.30 1.58
C ASP A 148 -34.66 31.44 1.41
N VAL A 149 -35.36 30.37 1.04
CA VAL A 149 -36.83 30.33 0.99
C VAL A 149 -37.42 30.42 2.39
N PHE A 150 -36.85 29.73 3.38
CA PHE A 150 -37.30 29.78 4.76
C PHE A 150 -37.17 31.18 5.33
N ILE A 151 -36.02 31.84 5.16
CA ILE A 151 -35.78 33.23 5.57
C ILE A 151 -36.78 34.19 4.91
N LYS A 152 -37.11 33.98 3.63
CA LYS A 152 -38.12 34.80 2.92
C LYS A 152 -39.56 34.52 3.39
N LYS A 153 -39.84 33.32 3.87
CA LYS A 153 -41.16 32.90 4.36
C LYS A 153 -41.38 33.19 5.82
N ASP A 154 -40.33 33.48 6.59
CA ASP A 154 -40.43 33.92 7.98
C ASP A 154 -40.96 35.37 7.99
N PRO A 155 -42.24 35.60 8.31
CA PRO A 155 -42.80 36.94 8.25
C PRO A 155 -42.18 37.77 9.38
N PRO A 156 -41.75 39.02 9.12
CA PRO A 156 -41.52 39.96 10.19
C PRO A 156 -42.90 40.27 10.79
N VAL A 157 -43.22 39.62 11.92
CA VAL A 157 -44.45 39.77 12.71
C VAL A 157 -45.67 39.10 12.09
N LEU A 158 -46.19 38.05 12.76
CA LEU A 158 -47.54 37.53 12.55
C LEU A 158 -48.52 38.70 12.45
N THR A 159 -49.22 38.83 11.33
CA THR A 159 -50.22 39.90 11.20
C THR A 159 -51.40 39.62 12.12
N MET A 160 -52.01 40.68 12.66
CA MET A 160 -53.14 40.56 13.59
C MET A 160 -54.34 39.80 13.01
N GLU A 161 -54.48 39.78 11.68
CA GLU A 161 -55.52 39.02 10.99
C GLU A 161 -55.26 37.51 11.03
N GLU A 162 -54.01 37.07 10.91
CA GLU A 162 -53.64 35.65 10.95
C GLU A 162 -53.74 35.10 12.38
N MET A 163 -53.45 35.92 13.39
CA MET A 163 -53.74 35.60 14.79
C MET A 163 -55.24 35.44 15.05
N LYS A 164 -56.07 36.38 14.57
CA LYS A 164 -57.54 36.28 14.71
C LYS A 164 -58.10 35.05 14.00
N THR A 165 -57.56 34.74 12.83
CA THR A 165 -57.95 33.54 12.06
C THR A 165 -57.60 32.27 12.82
N SER A 166 -56.41 32.22 13.41
CA SER A 166 -55.94 31.09 14.23
C SER A 166 -56.80 30.90 15.49
N VAL A 167 -57.12 31.99 16.20
CA VAL A 167 -58.03 31.96 17.36
C VAL A 167 -59.41 31.46 16.95
N GLY A 168 -59.95 31.92 15.81
CA GLY A 168 -61.23 31.46 15.30
C GLY A 168 -61.26 29.97 14.93
N VAL A 169 -60.13 29.39 14.48
CA VAL A 169 -60.00 27.95 14.25
C VAL A 169 -60.02 27.18 15.57
N VAL A 170 -59.32 27.68 16.59
CA VAL A 170 -59.27 27.07 17.93
C VAL A 170 -60.65 27.08 18.60
N GLU A 171 -61.38 28.20 18.56
CA GLU A 171 -62.74 28.29 19.09
C GLU A 171 -63.72 27.32 18.40
N ARG A 172 -63.54 27.10 17.09
CA ARG A 172 -64.34 26.11 16.35
C ARG A 172 -64.01 24.70 16.79
N LEU A 173 -62.73 24.37 16.93
CA LEU A 173 -62.28 23.05 17.39
C LEU A 173 -62.74 22.77 18.83
N GLU A 174 -62.67 23.75 19.72
CA GLU A 174 -63.16 23.64 21.10
C GLU A 174 -64.66 23.33 21.14
N LYS A 175 -65.47 24.03 20.33
CA LYS A 175 -66.92 23.76 20.23
C LYS A 175 -67.22 22.37 19.68
N THR A 176 -66.41 21.88 18.74
CA THR A 176 -66.55 20.52 18.19
C THR A 176 -66.16 19.45 19.21
N ILE A 177 -65.08 19.67 19.99
CA ILE A 177 -64.61 18.74 21.02
C ILE A 177 -65.57 18.71 22.23
N CYS A 178 -66.10 19.87 22.64
CA CYS A 178 -67.05 19.94 23.77
C CYS A 178 -68.45 19.41 23.43
N ARG A 179 -68.85 19.38 22.15
CA ARG A 179 -70.10 18.70 21.71
C ARG A 179 -69.97 17.17 21.59
N GLY A 180 -68.76 16.63 21.59
CA GLY A 180 -68.49 15.18 21.48
C GLY A 180 -68.46 14.41 22.81
N LYS A 181 -68.79 15.05 23.94
CA LYS A 181 -68.87 14.42 25.28
C LYS A 181 -70.31 14.29 25.79
N GLY A 182 -71.20 13.74 24.96
CA GLY A 182 -72.54 13.28 25.34
C GLY A 182 -72.63 11.78 25.19
#